data_AF-A0A0A2T8F1-F1
#
_entry.id   AF-A0A0A2T8F1-F1
#
_cell.length_a   1.000
_cell.length_b   1.000
_cell.length_c   1.000
_cell.angle_alpha   90.00
_cell.angle_beta   90.00
_cell.angle_gamma   90.00
#
_symmetry.space_group_name_H-M   'P 1'
#
loop_
_entity.id
_entity.type
_entity.pdbx_description
1 polymer ?
#
loop_
_entity_poly.entity_id
_entity_poly.type
_entity_poly.pdbx_seq_one_letter_code
_entity_poly.pdbx_strand_id
1 'polypeptide(L)'
;MANGISSGLDITSIVDGLMEVEKIGLKRLEQKNSLYQKQLSSYTQLKNLIKNLSDSISKFDTVLKQNFYKASSNNELVATALLNTNNPTPGNFNLNVSQLATAHQIGSTIYSSKDQSLNLSGMMVLTQGSNSYNISIKDSDSLENIRDTINSSLGNIGIRASILHTNDASDQDQYILLLSATNTGAINQINVSGDNPLQINNVLQAAQDAQFSINNYSVTRSTNIINDVLEGVTFQLNQTGVATISVNPDTSNQVNLIAGALSDFIKAYNQVMEELAKDQSLRYLRDSTYPLIIKNLQEIMTQTIGTNPINSLLDMGIKLAKAEVKTNDEGVEYVVKGKLDINHDLLSENIEQNLPQLRAFFSNSGANFDAKVLTSLTTLQTGTIYNREQIISQERNLLSKKINSEQGRLDVVRTNLTLKYAALDNIISKYQQLGNFIEQQITMFNKQKK
;
A
#
# COMPACT_ATOMS: atom_id res chain seq x y z
N MET A 1 0.27 -47.03 -39.43
CA MET A 1 -0.11 -47.78 -38.21
C MET A 1 -1.24 -48.71 -38.62
N ALA A 2 -0.97 -49.99 -38.75
CA ALA A 2 -1.98 -50.98 -39.09
C ALA A 2 -2.74 -51.33 -37.81
N ASN A 3 -3.96 -50.81 -37.67
CA ASN A 3 -4.90 -51.37 -36.69
C ASN A 3 -5.09 -52.85 -37.02
N GLY A 4 -5.21 -53.70 -36.00
CA GLY A 4 -5.38 -55.15 -36.13
C GLY A 4 -6.63 -55.52 -36.92
N ILE A 5 -6.51 -55.57 -38.25
CA ILE A 5 -7.62 -55.84 -39.15
C ILE A 5 -7.70 -57.33 -39.51
N SER A 6 -6.69 -58.15 -39.16
CA SER A 6 -6.67 -59.54 -39.60
C SER A 6 -7.17 -60.59 -38.60
N SER A 7 -6.95 -60.45 -37.28
CA SER A 7 -7.43 -61.44 -36.30
C SER A 7 -8.65 -61.02 -35.46
N GLY A 8 -9.03 -59.73 -35.48
CA GLY A 8 -10.08 -59.15 -34.64
C GLY A 8 -9.64 -58.73 -33.23
N LEU A 9 -8.35 -58.78 -32.91
CA LEU A 9 -7.79 -58.33 -31.61
C LEU A 9 -7.58 -56.81 -31.57
N ASP A 10 -8.09 -56.16 -30.53
CA ASP A 10 -7.78 -54.75 -30.23
C ASP A 10 -6.42 -54.64 -29.51
N ILE A 11 -5.37 -54.66 -30.33
CA ILE A 11 -3.97 -54.56 -29.88
C ILE A 11 -3.74 -53.27 -29.08
N THR A 12 -4.37 -52.17 -29.47
CA THR A 12 -4.22 -50.86 -28.81
C THR A 12 -4.74 -50.94 -27.37
N SER A 13 -5.94 -51.48 -27.18
CA SER A 13 -6.53 -51.65 -25.84
C SER A 13 -5.72 -52.58 -24.94
N ILE A 14 -5.18 -53.68 -25.49
CA ILE A 14 -4.30 -54.60 -24.74
C ILE A 14 -2.99 -53.91 -24.31
N VAL A 15 -2.34 -53.21 -25.24
CA VAL A 15 -1.10 -52.48 -24.95
C VAL A 15 -1.34 -51.37 -23.93
N ASP A 16 -2.43 -50.61 -24.07
CA ASP A 16 -2.78 -49.56 -23.10
C ASP A 16 -3.08 -50.15 -21.71
N GLY A 17 -3.80 -51.27 -21.62
CA GLY A 17 -4.05 -51.98 -20.36
C GLY A 17 -2.77 -52.44 -19.66
N LEU A 18 -1.79 -52.98 -20.41
CA LEU A 18 -0.48 -53.35 -19.86
C LEU A 18 0.34 -52.11 -19.45
N MET A 19 0.27 -51.05 -20.25
CA MET A 19 0.98 -49.81 -19.96
C MET A 19 0.45 -49.10 -18.71
N GLU A 20 -0.83 -49.25 -18.35
CA GLU A 20 -1.35 -48.68 -17.11
C GLU A 20 -0.71 -49.29 -15.84
N VAL A 21 -0.36 -50.58 -15.87
CA VAL A 21 0.38 -51.23 -14.78
C VAL A 21 1.82 -50.74 -14.76
N GLU A 22 2.47 -50.66 -15.93
CA GLU A 22 3.85 -50.17 -16.06
C GLU A 22 4.00 -48.70 -15.60
N LYS A 23 2.96 -47.86 -15.79
CA LYS A 23 2.94 -46.46 -15.34
C LYS A 23 2.81 -46.27 -13.83
N ILE A 24 2.53 -47.30 -13.03
CA ILE A 24 2.37 -47.15 -11.55
C ILE A 24 3.64 -46.54 -10.93
N GLY A 25 4.82 -46.99 -11.37
CA GLY A 25 6.10 -46.46 -10.91
C GLY A 25 6.25 -44.96 -11.21
N LEU A 26 5.94 -44.56 -12.44
CA LEU A 26 5.95 -43.17 -12.88
C LEU A 26 4.97 -42.31 -12.06
N LYS A 27 3.71 -42.76 -11.89
CA LYS A 27 2.70 -42.04 -11.10
C LYS A 27 3.16 -41.79 -9.66
N ARG A 28 3.86 -42.74 -9.03
CA ARG A 28 4.44 -42.56 -7.68
C ARG A 28 5.55 -41.50 -7.65
N LEU A 29 6.40 -41.45 -8.68
CA LEU A 29 7.45 -40.44 -8.79
C LEU A 29 6.84 -39.04 -9.01
N GLU A 30 5.84 -38.93 -9.88
CA GLU A 30 5.10 -37.68 -10.15
C GLU A 30 4.39 -37.16 -8.89
N GLN A 31 3.73 -38.05 -8.13
CA GLN A 31 3.14 -37.70 -6.83
C GLN A 31 4.20 -37.16 -5.87
N LYS A 32 5.35 -37.83 -5.73
CA LYS A 32 6.45 -37.35 -4.87
C LYS A 32 6.99 -36.00 -5.35
N ASN A 33 7.08 -35.77 -6.66
CA ASN A 33 7.50 -34.48 -7.22
C ASN A 33 6.50 -33.36 -6.88
N SER A 34 5.20 -33.63 -6.95
CA SER A 34 4.16 -32.70 -6.52
C SER A 34 4.28 -32.38 -5.02
N LEU A 35 4.61 -33.36 -4.17
CA LEU A 35 4.84 -33.10 -2.74
C LEU A 35 6.03 -32.16 -2.50
N TYR A 36 7.16 -32.35 -3.20
CA TYR A 36 8.29 -31.43 -3.12
C TYR A 36 7.95 -30.02 -3.61
N GLN A 37 7.11 -29.89 -4.64
CA GLN A 37 6.62 -28.57 -5.06
C GLN A 37 5.80 -27.90 -3.96
N LYS A 38 4.86 -28.62 -3.33
CA LYS A 38 4.09 -28.08 -2.20
C LYS A 38 4.98 -27.66 -1.03
N GLN A 39 5.99 -28.46 -0.68
CA GLN A 39 6.95 -28.11 0.37
C GLN A 39 7.71 -26.81 0.05
N LEU A 40 8.18 -26.65 -1.19
CA LEU A 40 8.87 -25.41 -1.61
C LEU A 40 7.93 -24.19 -1.57
N SER A 41 6.67 -24.35 -1.97
CA SER A 41 5.66 -23.30 -1.84
C SER A 41 5.43 -22.90 -0.38
N SER A 42 5.31 -23.86 0.53
CA SER A 42 5.18 -23.62 1.98
C SER A 42 6.39 -22.88 2.55
N TYR A 43 7.62 -23.28 2.22
CA TYR A 43 8.82 -22.55 2.66
C TYR A 43 8.89 -21.13 2.08
N THR A 44 8.42 -20.92 0.85
CA THR A 44 8.31 -19.58 0.25
C THR A 44 7.31 -18.71 1.01
N GLN A 45 6.14 -19.25 1.34
CA GLN A 45 5.13 -18.57 2.17
C GLN A 45 5.68 -18.23 3.55
N LEU A 46 6.34 -19.18 4.22
CA LEU A 46 6.98 -18.95 5.51
C LEU A 46 8.06 -17.85 5.44
N LYS A 47 8.89 -17.84 4.38
CA LYS A 47 9.90 -16.79 4.18
C LYS A 47 9.28 -15.41 4.05
N ASN A 48 8.15 -15.29 3.34
CA ASN A 48 7.41 -14.05 3.21
C ASN A 48 6.79 -13.60 4.55
N LEU A 49 6.22 -14.52 5.33
CA LEU A 49 5.70 -14.22 6.67
C LEU A 49 6.81 -13.77 7.63
N ILE A 50 7.99 -14.42 7.60
CA ILE A 50 9.14 -14.00 8.39
C ILE A 50 9.66 -12.64 7.93
N LYS A 51 9.64 -12.35 6.63
CA LYS A 51 9.96 -11.01 6.12
C LYS A 51 8.99 -9.97 6.66
N ASN A 52 7.67 -10.25 6.61
CA ASN A 52 6.66 -9.34 7.15
C ASN A 52 6.86 -9.12 8.65
N LEU A 53 7.21 -10.16 9.41
CA LEU A 53 7.57 -10.06 10.81
C LEU A 53 8.81 -9.15 11.02
N SER A 54 9.87 -9.35 10.23
CA SER A 54 11.07 -8.50 10.25
C SER A 54 10.79 -7.04 9.91
N ASP A 55 9.91 -6.80 8.93
CA ASP A 55 9.52 -5.45 8.52
C ASP A 55 8.66 -4.79 9.62
N SER A 56 7.79 -5.56 10.29
CA SER A 56 6.94 -5.05 11.38
C SER A 56 7.72 -4.63 12.61
N ILE A 57 8.75 -5.38 13.04
CA ILE A 57 9.60 -4.97 14.17
C ILE A 57 10.46 -3.75 13.83
N SER A 58 10.95 -3.63 12.60
CA SER A 58 11.70 -2.45 12.13
C SER A 58 10.82 -1.18 12.11
N LYS A 59 9.56 -1.33 11.68
CA LYS A 59 8.57 -0.24 11.73
C LYS A 59 8.26 0.16 13.16
N PHE A 60 8.06 -0.82 14.04
CA PHE A 60 7.86 -0.56 15.47
C PHE A 60 9.04 0.19 16.09
N ASP A 61 10.29 -0.23 15.83
CA ASP A 61 11.48 0.46 16.32
C ASP A 61 11.54 1.93 15.86
N THR A 62 11.18 2.19 14.59
CA THR A 62 11.09 3.55 14.04
C THR A 62 10.05 4.40 14.79
N VAL A 63 8.84 3.87 14.98
CA VAL A 63 7.75 4.56 15.69
C VAL A 63 8.12 4.79 17.16
N LEU A 64 8.77 3.83 17.80
CA LEU A 64 9.16 3.88 19.21
C LEU A 64 10.20 4.98 19.49
N LYS A 65 11.14 5.18 18.56
CA LYS A 65 12.18 6.22 18.64
C LYS A 65 11.64 7.63 18.34
N GLN A 66 10.51 7.72 17.67
CA GLN A 66 9.90 9.00 17.33
C GLN A 66 9.34 9.70 18.58
N ASN A 67 9.52 11.01 18.62
CA ASN A 67 8.78 11.88 19.55
C ASN A 67 7.58 12.44 18.81
N PHE A 68 6.44 12.48 19.49
CA PHE A 68 5.19 12.97 18.92
C PHE A 68 4.86 14.30 19.57
N TYR A 69 4.50 15.27 18.73
CA TYR A 69 4.12 16.61 19.13
C TYR A 69 2.79 16.96 18.49
N LYS A 70 2.12 17.93 19.10
CA LYS A 70 0.90 18.54 18.58
C LYS A 70 1.01 20.05 18.70
N ALA A 71 0.68 20.75 17.61
CA ALA A 71 0.38 22.17 17.64
C ALA A 71 -1.12 22.37 17.91
N SER A 72 -1.45 23.36 18.70
CA SER A 72 -2.83 23.72 19.03
C SER A 72 -2.94 25.22 19.30
N SER A 73 -4.17 25.74 19.25
CA SER A 73 -4.50 27.10 19.65
C SER A 73 -5.55 27.05 20.74
N ASN A 74 -5.42 27.90 21.77
CA ASN A 74 -6.48 28.05 22.77
C ASN A 74 -7.70 28.84 22.25
N ASN A 75 -7.58 29.45 21.07
CA ASN A 75 -8.64 30.22 20.43
C ASN A 75 -8.57 30.05 18.90
N GLU A 76 -9.20 28.99 18.40
CA GLU A 76 -9.19 28.64 16.97
C GLU A 76 -9.96 29.63 16.08
N LEU A 77 -10.84 30.47 16.68
CA LEU A 77 -11.50 31.56 15.96
C LEU A 77 -10.50 32.66 15.57
N VAL A 78 -9.47 32.90 16.39
CA VAL A 78 -8.39 33.85 16.08
C VAL A 78 -7.36 33.19 15.17
N ALA A 79 -6.88 32.00 15.53
CA ALA A 79 -5.92 31.27 14.71
C ALA A 79 -5.94 29.77 14.94
N THR A 80 -5.76 28.98 13.88
CA THR A 80 -5.50 27.54 13.94
C THR A 80 -4.01 27.26 13.74
N ALA A 81 -3.50 26.16 14.28
CA ALA A 81 -2.09 25.79 14.16
C ALA A 81 -1.91 24.31 13.84
N LEU A 82 -0.91 24.03 12.99
CA LEU A 82 -0.54 22.70 12.53
C LEU A 82 0.97 22.56 12.56
N LEU A 83 1.45 21.33 12.75
CA LEU A 83 2.86 21.02 12.61
C LEU A 83 3.20 20.76 11.15
N ASN A 84 4.36 21.26 10.71
CA ASN A 84 4.93 20.98 9.39
C ASN A 84 6.17 20.06 9.47
N THR A 85 6.58 19.66 10.68
CA THR A 85 7.72 18.77 10.94
C THR A 85 7.45 17.85 12.14
N ASN A 86 8.18 16.73 12.21
CA ASN A 86 8.12 15.78 13.32
C ASN A 86 8.97 16.18 14.53
N ASN A 87 9.83 17.19 14.40
CA ASN A 87 10.67 17.68 15.50
C ASN A 87 10.55 19.20 15.66
N PRO A 88 9.35 19.72 15.95
CA PRO A 88 9.15 21.15 16.16
C PRO A 88 9.81 21.60 17.46
N THR A 89 10.02 22.90 17.61
CA THR A 89 10.44 23.49 18.89
C THR A 89 9.24 23.53 19.85
N PRO A 90 9.26 22.81 20.99
CA PRO A 90 8.16 22.84 21.95
C PRO A 90 8.07 24.20 22.63
N GLY A 91 6.85 24.64 22.96
CA GLY A 91 6.65 25.91 23.64
C GLY A 91 5.26 26.50 23.48
N ASN A 92 5.00 27.56 24.24
CA ASN A 92 3.81 28.38 24.14
C ASN A 92 4.19 29.75 23.57
N PHE A 93 3.43 30.19 22.58
CA PHE A 93 3.66 31.42 21.85
C PHE A 93 2.42 32.31 21.91
N ASN A 94 2.55 33.48 22.54
CA ASN A 94 1.46 34.43 22.64
C ASN A 94 1.29 35.16 21.31
N LEU A 95 0.16 34.91 20.64
CA LEU A 95 -0.24 35.52 19.40
C LEU A 95 -1.22 36.67 19.67
N ASN A 96 -0.93 37.84 19.11
CA ASN A 96 -1.87 38.95 19.08
C ASN A 96 -2.00 39.44 17.63
N VAL A 97 -3.17 39.25 17.04
CA VAL A 97 -3.51 39.63 15.66
C VAL A 97 -4.21 40.99 15.70
N SER A 98 -3.55 42.02 15.18
CA SER A 98 -4.12 43.37 15.09
C SER A 98 -4.82 43.62 13.76
N GLN A 99 -4.40 42.94 12.69
CA GLN A 99 -4.96 43.11 11.35
C GLN A 99 -4.79 41.84 10.52
N LEU A 100 -5.79 41.49 9.71
CA LEU A 100 -5.70 40.41 8.73
C LEU A 100 -5.24 40.93 7.38
N ALA A 101 -4.58 40.07 6.60
CA ALA A 101 -4.29 40.36 5.22
C ALA A 101 -5.59 40.33 4.39
N THR A 102 -5.79 41.33 3.55
CA THR A 102 -6.95 41.46 2.66
C THR A 102 -6.49 41.62 1.21
N ALA A 103 -7.28 41.09 0.28
CA ALA A 103 -7.05 41.27 -1.15
C ALA A 103 -7.67 42.60 -1.61
N HIS A 104 -7.06 43.24 -2.60
CA HIS A 104 -7.62 44.48 -3.15
C HIS A 104 -8.87 44.20 -3.97
N GLN A 105 -9.91 45.01 -3.79
CA GLN A 105 -11.07 45.02 -4.67
C GLN A 105 -11.45 46.45 -5.02
N ILE A 106 -11.54 46.72 -6.32
CA ILE A 106 -11.92 48.02 -6.88
C ILE A 106 -13.03 47.87 -7.92
N GLY A 107 -13.93 48.83 -7.99
CA GLY A 107 -15.07 48.85 -8.90
C GLY A 107 -15.03 50.00 -9.89
N SER A 108 -15.63 49.77 -11.07
CA SER A 108 -15.98 50.82 -12.03
C SER A 108 -17.12 51.70 -11.55
N THR A 109 -17.50 52.69 -12.36
CA THR A 109 -18.83 53.30 -12.30
C THR A 109 -19.93 52.29 -12.64
N ILE A 110 -21.19 52.70 -12.46
CA ILE A 110 -22.38 51.90 -12.75
C ILE A 110 -22.77 52.01 -14.22
N TYR A 111 -23.22 50.91 -14.81
CA TYR A 111 -23.76 50.80 -16.16
C TYR A 111 -25.14 50.16 -16.17
N SER A 112 -25.98 50.49 -17.16
CA SER A 112 -27.34 49.95 -17.29
C SER A 112 -27.43 48.59 -18.01
N SER A 113 -26.35 48.15 -18.66
CA SER A 113 -26.25 46.82 -19.27
C SER A 113 -24.83 46.26 -19.15
N LYS A 114 -24.74 44.93 -19.05
CA LYS A 114 -23.48 44.16 -19.09
C LYS A 114 -23.06 43.71 -20.50
N ASP A 115 -24.00 43.60 -21.44
CA ASP A 115 -23.80 42.98 -22.76
C ASP A 115 -23.88 43.98 -23.92
N GLN A 116 -24.35 45.21 -23.67
CA GLN A 116 -24.36 46.27 -24.67
C GLN A 116 -23.00 46.94 -24.79
N SER A 117 -22.71 47.41 -25.99
CA SER A 117 -21.56 48.25 -26.30
C SER A 117 -21.52 49.49 -25.39
N LEU A 118 -20.40 49.74 -24.73
CA LEU A 118 -20.23 50.90 -23.86
C LEU A 118 -19.95 52.19 -24.63
N ASN A 119 -19.56 52.10 -25.91
CA ASN A 119 -19.11 53.24 -26.73
C ASN A 119 -17.95 54.01 -26.10
N LEU A 120 -17.08 53.29 -25.39
CA LEU A 120 -15.87 53.80 -24.74
C LEU A 120 -14.64 53.23 -25.45
N SER A 121 -13.57 54.01 -25.56
CA SER A 121 -12.31 53.52 -26.09
C SER A 121 -11.13 54.07 -25.32
N GLY A 122 -10.03 53.33 -25.30
CA GLY A 122 -8.80 53.76 -24.65
C GLY A 122 -7.93 52.60 -24.21
N MET A 123 -6.75 52.93 -23.72
CA MET A 123 -5.81 51.99 -23.12
C MET A 123 -5.75 52.20 -21.61
N MET A 124 -6.27 51.22 -20.88
CA MET A 124 -6.14 51.15 -19.43
C MET A 124 -4.86 50.41 -19.07
N VAL A 125 -4.14 50.87 -18.05
CA VAL A 125 -2.98 50.16 -17.52
C VAL A 125 -3.30 49.68 -16.11
N LEU A 126 -3.28 48.36 -15.91
CA LEU A 126 -3.43 47.71 -14.62
C LEU A 126 -2.06 47.38 -14.06
N THR A 127 -1.79 47.79 -12.84
CA THR A 127 -0.52 47.48 -12.14
C THR A 127 -0.79 46.74 -10.84
N GLN A 128 0.07 45.77 -10.53
CA GLN A 128 0.07 45.02 -9.27
C GLN A 128 1.52 44.71 -8.90
N GLY A 129 1.97 45.21 -7.75
CA GLY A 129 3.40 45.20 -7.39
C GLY A 129 4.25 45.91 -8.45
N SER A 130 5.25 45.22 -8.99
CA SER A 130 6.11 45.73 -10.08
C SER A 130 5.59 45.44 -11.49
N ASN A 131 4.48 44.70 -11.61
CA ASN A 131 3.97 44.27 -12.91
C ASN A 131 2.97 45.29 -13.46
N SER A 132 2.99 45.48 -14.78
CA SER A 132 2.12 46.41 -15.51
C SER A 132 1.53 45.73 -16.73
N TYR A 133 0.23 45.93 -16.96
CA TYR A 133 -0.54 45.28 -18.00
C TYR A 133 -1.43 46.26 -18.75
N ASN A 134 -1.29 46.30 -20.07
CA ASN A 134 -2.11 47.14 -20.92
C ASN A 134 -3.38 46.38 -21.32
N ILE A 135 -4.53 46.98 -21.03
CA ILE A 135 -5.85 46.49 -21.41
C ILE A 135 -6.43 47.49 -22.42
N SER A 136 -6.54 47.04 -23.67
CA SER A 136 -7.18 47.83 -24.72
C SER A 136 -8.69 47.66 -24.63
N ILE A 137 -9.41 48.78 -24.64
CA ILE A 137 -10.87 48.83 -24.67
C ILE A 137 -11.30 49.44 -26.00
N LYS A 138 -12.16 48.74 -26.73
CA LYS A 138 -12.72 49.17 -28.01
C LYS A 138 -14.13 49.71 -27.81
N ASP A 139 -14.53 50.60 -28.71
CA ASP A 139 -15.86 51.22 -28.73
C ASP A 139 -17.01 50.20 -28.63
N SER A 140 -16.85 49.08 -29.30
CA SER A 140 -17.78 47.95 -29.39
C SER A 140 -17.76 46.99 -28.21
N ASP A 141 -16.82 47.14 -27.27
CA ASP A 141 -16.72 46.22 -26.13
C ASP A 141 -17.83 46.49 -25.10
N SER A 142 -18.45 45.40 -24.64
CA SER A 142 -19.34 45.38 -23.46
C SER A 142 -18.56 45.12 -22.16
N LEU A 143 -19.22 45.23 -20.99
CA LEU A 143 -18.60 44.84 -19.71
C LEU A 143 -18.19 43.36 -19.72
N GLU A 144 -18.98 42.50 -20.36
CA GLU A 144 -18.64 41.08 -20.51
C GLU A 144 -17.36 40.88 -21.34
N ASN A 145 -17.22 41.60 -22.46
CA ASN A 145 -16.00 41.53 -23.28
C ASN A 145 -14.77 42.00 -22.51
N ILE A 146 -14.90 43.09 -21.74
CA ILE A 146 -13.80 43.64 -20.94
C ILE A 146 -13.42 42.67 -19.80
N ARG A 147 -14.41 42.13 -19.09
CA ARG A 147 -14.20 41.09 -18.07
C ARG A 147 -13.42 39.91 -18.65
N ASP A 148 -13.86 39.41 -19.80
CA ASP A 148 -13.27 38.22 -20.43
C ASP A 148 -11.87 38.50 -20.94
N THR A 149 -11.62 39.70 -21.46
CA THR A 149 -10.28 40.17 -21.85
C THR A 149 -9.33 40.21 -20.66
N ILE A 150 -9.78 40.78 -19.53
CA ILE A 150 -8.97 40.85 -18.31
C ILE A 150 -8.71 39.45 -17.76
N ASN A 151 -9.74 38.60 -17.64
CA ASN A 151 -9.56 37.25 -17.08
C ASN A 151 -8.70 36.35 -17.96
N SER A 152 -8.81 36.48 -19.29
CA SER A 152 -7.97 35.72 -20.22
C SER A 152 -6.52 36.18 -20.17
N SER A 153 -6.28 37.49 -20.00
CA SER A 153 -4.93 38.06 -20.00
C SER A 153 -4.25 37.95 -18.64
N LEU A 154 -5.00 38.12 -17.55
CA LEU A 154 -4.49 38.36 -16.19
C LEU A 154 -5.01 37.40 -15.12
N GLY A 155 -5.99 36.54 -15.45
CA GLY A 155 -6.64 35.66 -14.48
C GLY A 155 -5.69 34.69 -13.76
N ASN A 156 -4.58 34.33 -14.41
CA ASN A 156 -3.51 33.49 -13.84
C ASN A 156 -2.36 34.30 -13.22
N ILE A 157 -2.40 35.62 -13.34
CA ILE A 157 -1.28 36.52 -13.00
C ILE A 157 -1.61 37.42 -11.79
N GLY A 158 -2.80 37.29 -11.22
CA GLY A 158 -3.12 37.86 -9.91
C GLY A 158 -4.28 38.84 -9.86
N ILE A 159 -4.92 39.13 -11.01
CA ILE A 159 -6.08 40.01 -11.13
C ILE A 159 -7.23 39.25 -11.80
N ARG A 160 -8.41 39.28 -11.17
CA ARG A 160 -9.65 38.74 -11.72
C ARG A 160 -10.70 39.82 -11.88
N ALA A 161 -11.38 39.82 -13.02
CA ALA A 161 -12.54 40.64 -13.28
C ALA A 161 -13.84 39.85 -13.05
N SER A 162 -14.84 40.51 -12.50
CA SER A 162 -16.21 39.99 -12.37
C SER A 162 -17.20 41.13 -12.56
N ILE A 163 -18.47 40.82 -12.79
CA ILE A 163 -19.53 41.82 -12.94
C ILE A 163 -20.50 41.62 -11.77
N LEU A 164 -20.66 42.66 -10.96
CA LEU A 164 -21.71 42.73 -9.94
C LEU A 164 -22.98 43.25 -10.60
N HIS A 165 -24.08 42.55 -10.39
CA HIS A 165 -25.43 42.98 -10.76
C HIS A 165 -26.16 43.42 -9.49
N THR A 166 -26.73 44.61 -9.54
CA THR A 166 -27.54 45.24 -8.50
C THR A 166 -28.70 45.97 -9.15
N ASN A 167 -29.62 46.50 -8.34
CA ASN A 167 -30.71 47.35 -8.82
C ASN A 167 -30.65 48.72 -8.14
N ASP A 168 -31.15 49.74 -8.83
CA ASP A 168 -31.35 51.06 -8.24
C ASP A 168 -32.63 51.10 -7.38
N ALA A 169 -32.91 52.26 -6.77
CA ALA A 169 -34.12 52.44 -5.95
C ALA A 169 -35.45 52.31 -6.73
N SER A 170 -35.39 52.32 -8.07
CA SER A 170 -36.52 52.16 -8.98
C SER A 170 -36.55 50.76 -9.65
N ASP A 171 -35.82 49.80 -9.07
CA ASP A 171 -35.71 48.41 -9.54
C ASP A 171 -35.07 48.27 -10.94
N GLN A 172 -34.32 49.28 -11.41
CA GLN A 172 -33.61 49.21 -12.69
C GLN A 172 -32.27 48.50 -12.53
N ASP A 173 -31.94 47.63 -13.50
CA ASP A 173 -30.68 46.89 -13.51
C ASP A 173 -29.45 47.81 -13.57
N GLN A 174 -28.46 47.49 -12.74
CA GLN A 174 -27.19 48.18 -12.62
C GLN A 174 -26.05 47.17 -12.59
N TYR A 175 -25.00 47.44 -13.35
CA TYR A 175 -23.84 46.56 -13.50
C TYR A 175 -22.55 47.31 -13.18
N ILE A 176 -21.68 46.69 -12.39
CA ILE A 176 -20.38 47.23 -11.99
C ILE A 176 -19.31 46.20 -12.32
N LEU A 177 -18.26 46.60 -13.05
CA LEU A 177 -17.07 45.77 -13.23
C LEU A 177 -16.21 45.84 -11.97
N LEU A 178 -15.95 44.68 -11.37
CA LEU A 178 -15.10 44.53 -10.19
C LEU A 178 -13.78 43.88 -10.58
N LEU A 179 -12.67 44.52 -10.21
CA LEU A 179 -11.34 43.94 -10.29
C LEU A 179 -10.92 43.52 -8.88
N SER A 180 -10.57 42.25 -8.70
CA SER A 180 -10.16 41.66 -7.44
C SER A 180 -8.77 41.05 -7.57
N ALA A 181 -7.90 41.33 -6.60
CA ALA A 181 -6.63 40.62 -6.48
C ALA A 181 -6.89 39.18 -6.03
N THR A 182 -6.17 38.20 -6.58
CA THR A 182 -6.33 36.80 -6.14
C THR A 182 -5.60 36.50 -4.84
N ASN A 183 -4.61 37.32 -4.50
CA ASN A 183 -3.78 37.18 -3.31
C ASN A 183 -4.00 38.39 -2.39
N THR A 184 -3.91 38.16 -1.08
CA THR A 184 -3.97 39.20 -0.05
C THR A 184 -2.64 39.97 0.06
N GLY A 185 -2.63 41.08 0.80
CA GLY A 185 -1.40 41.82 1.08
C GLY A 185 -1.27 43.11 0.28
N ALA A 186 -0.59 44.09 0.85
CA ALA A 186 -0.43 45.43 0.29
C ALA A 186 0.27 45.40 -1.09
N ILE A 187 1.22 44.47 -1.29
CA ILE A 187 1.91 44.30 -2.58
C ILE A 187 0.96 43.92 -3.73
N ASN A 188 -0.21 43.34 -3.41
CA ASN A 188 -1.20 42.91 -4.37
C ASN A 188 -2.25 44.00 -4.67
N GLN A 189 -2.02 45.24 -4.25
CA GLN A 189 -2.84 46.39 -4.60
C GLN A 189 -2.87 46.58 -6.12
N ILE A 190 -4.09 46.54 -6.68
CA ILE A 190 -4.38 46.90 -8.07
C ILE A 190 -4.44 48.42 -8.20
N ASN A 191 -3.61 49.02 -9.04
CA ASN A 191 -3.77 50.42 -9.45
C ASN A 191 -4.13 50.51 -10.93
N VAL A 192 -5.02 51.44 -11.26
CA VAL A 192 -5.50 51.69 -12.62
C VAL A 192 -5.00 53.05 -13.08
N SER A 193 -4.32 53.09 -14.21
CA SER A 193 -3.80 54.31 -14.84
C SER A 193 -4.03 54.30 -16.35
N GLY A 194 -3.47 55.27 -17.08
CA GLY A 194 -3.78 55.49 -18.50
C GLY A 194 -5.14 56.18 -18.67
N ASP A 195 -5.89 55.77 -19.69
CA ASP A 195 -7.16 56.44 -20.05
C ASP A 195 -8.29 56.15 -19.05
N ASN A 196 -8.26 54.98 -18.39
CA ASN A 196 -9.26 54.48 -17.43
C ASN A 196 -10.72 54.87 -17.77
N PRO A 197 -11.24 54.51 -18.97
CA PRO A 197 -12.54 55.01 -19.42
C PRO A 197 -13.71 54.48 -18.58
N LEU A 198 -13.53 53.37 -17.85
CA LEU A 198 -14.52 52.84 -16.91
C LEU A 198 -14.48 53.48 -15.51
N GLN A 199 -13.60 54.46 -15.29
CA GLN A 199 -13.44 55.15 -14.02
C GLN A 199 -13.30 54.18 -12.84
N ILE A 200 -12.46 53.16 -13.00
CA ILE A 200 -12.21 52.14 -11.97
C ILE A 200 -11.35 52.76 -10.86
N ASN A 201 -12.00 53.38 -9.88
CA ASN A 201 -11.36 54.08 -8.78
C ASN A 201 -12.04 53.85 -7.42
N ASN A 202 -13.20 53.18 -7.39
CA ASN A 202 -13.95 52.95 -6.16
C ASN A 202 -13.36 51.76 -5.40
N VAL A 203 -12.63 52.03 -4.30
CA VAL A 203 -12.04 50.98 -3.46
C VAL A 203 -13.11 50.36 -2.57
N LEU A 204 -13.47 49.11 -2.84
CA LEU A 204 -14.44 48.33 -2.06
C LEU A 204 -13.77 47.57 -0.92
N GLN A 205 -12.55 47.10 -1.14
CA GLN A 205 -11.71 46.48 -0.12
C GLN A 205 -10.26 46.86 -0.37
N ALA A 206 -9.60 47.50 0.61
CA ALA A 206 -8.20 47.85 0.50
C ALA A 206 -7.31 46.59 0.58
N ALA A 207 -6.21 46.56 -0.19
CA ALA A 207 -5.16 45.55 -0.02
C ALA A 207 -4.31 45.91 1.20
N GLN A 208 -4.21 44.98 2.15
CA GLN A 208 -3.46 45.20 3.38
C GLN A 208 -2.75 43.92 3.78
N ASP A 209 -1.59 44.07 4.43
CA ASP A 209 -0.86 42.94 5.02
C ASP A 209 -1.46 42.57 6.38
N ALA A 210 -1.32 41.30 6.76
CA ALA A 210 -1.56 40.86 8.12
C ALA A 210 -0.53 41.51 9.05
N GLN A 211 -1.00 42.01 10.19
CA GLN A 211 -0.16 42.53 11.26
C GLN A 211 -0.51 41.79 12.54
N PHE A 212 0.51 41.23 13.17
CA PHE A 212 0.37 40.49 14.41
C PHE A 212 1.68 40.55 15.19
N SER A 213 1.67 40.00 16.40
CA SER A 213 2.89 39.79 17.17
C SER A 213 2.93 38.39 17.77
N ILE A 214 4.14 37.85 17.89
CA ILE A 214 4.44 36.63 18.63
C ILE A 214 5.34 37.01 19.81
N ASN A 215 4.91 36.74 21.04
CA ASN A 215 5.64 37.11 22.25
C ASN A 215 6.06 38.59 22.26
N ASN A 216 5.17 39.48 21.80
CA ASN A 216 5.36 40.93 21.64
C ASN A 216 6.35 41.37 20.54
N TYR A 217 6.87 40.46 19.73
CA TYR A 217 7.63 40.81 18.51
C TYR A 217 6.67 40.99 17.34
N SER A 218 6.65 42.19 16.76
CA SER A 218 5.79 42.52 15.63
C SER A 218 6.21 41.80 14.36
N VAL A 219 5.22 41.31 13.61
CA VAL A 219 5.38 40.60 12.35
C VAL A 219 4.35 41.10 11.35
N THR A 220 4.80 41.29 10.11
CA THR A 220 3.95 41.67 8.97
C THR A 220 4.08 40.63 7.87
N ARG A 221 2.97 40.16 7.32
CA ARG A 221 2.94 39.18 6.21
C ARG A 221 1.84 39.51 5.22
N SER A 222 2.09 39.24 3.94
CA SER A 222 1.11 39.46 2.87
C SER A 222 -0.04 38.44 2.88
N THR A 223 0.07 37.34 3.64
CA THR A 223 -0.92 36.26 3.72
C THR A 223 -1.35 36.01 5.16
N ASN A 224 -2.53 35.41 5.32
CA ASN A 224 -3.03 34.92 6.60
C ASN A 224 -2.53 33.51 6.95
N ILE A 225 -1.81 32.84 6.06
CA ILE A 225 -1.17 31.52 6.33
C ILE A 225 0.31 31.76 6.62
N ILE A 226 0.71 31.56 7.87
CA ILE A 226 2.04 31.88 8.37
C ILE A 226 2.81 30.59 8.63
N ASN A 227 3.91 30.37 7.91
CA ASN A 227 4.71 29.15 7.97
C ASN A 227 6.22 29.40 8.18
N ASP A 228 6.62 30.66 8.37
CA ASP A 228 8.01 31.11 8.40
C ASP A 228 8.38 31.83 9.70
N VAL A 229 7.44 31.94 10.65
CA VAL A 229 7.65 32.65 11.93
C VAL A 229 8.04 31.71 13.05
N LEU A 230 7.44 30.52 13.08
CA LEU A 230 7.72 29.48 14.08
C LEU A 230 8.27 28.26 13.36
N GLU A 231 9.51 27.86 13.68
CA GLU A 231 10.12 26.68 13.10
C GLU A 231 9.28 25.44 13.43
N GLY A 232 8.86 24.71 12.39
CA GLY A 232 8.08 23.50 12.58
C GLY A 232 6.57 23.70 12.63
N VAL A 233 6.07 24.95 12.59
CA VAL A 233 4.65 25.28 12.79
C VAL A 233 4.13 26.16 11.67
N THR A 234 2.97 25.78 11.13
CA THR A 234 2.16 26.63 10.27
C THR A 234 0.90 27.03 11.04
N PHE A 235 0.57 28.32 11.08
CA PHE A 235 -0.69 28.80 11.66
C PHE A 235 -1.45 29.69 10.68
N GLN A 236 -2.78 29.61 10.73
CA GLN A 236 -3.67 30.41 9.91
C GLN A 236 -4.38 31.44 10.76
N LEU A 237 -4.29 32.71 10.37
CA LEU A 237 -4.99 33.84 10.99
C LEU A 237 -6.42 33.91 10.44
N ASN A 238 -7.39 33.90 11.34
CA ASN A 238 -8.80 33.86 10.98
C ASN A 238 -9.54 35.14 11.42
N GLN A 239 -9.15 35.71 12.56
CA GLN A 239 -9.74 36.93 13.13
C GLN A 239 -8.69 37.75 13.87
N THR A 240 -8.99 39.03 14.11
CA THR A 240 -8.23 39.85 15.05
C THR A 240 -8.50 39.40 16.48
N GLY A 241 -7.52 39.58 17.37
CA GLY A 241 -7.63 39.18 18.77
C GLY A 241 -6.38 38.45 19.27
N VAL A 242 -6.52 37.82 20.44
CA VAL A 242 -5.42 37.13 21.11
C VAL A 242 -5.65 35.63 21.14
N ALA A 243 -4.57 34.88 20.98
CA ALA A 243 -4.50 33.44 21.13
C ALA A 243 -3.14 33.03 21.68
N THR A 244 -3.03 31.80 22.15
CA THR A 244 -1.77 31.15 22.49
C THR A 244 -1.64 29.93 21.59
N ILE A 245 -0.58 29.90 20.79
CA ILE A 245 -0.19 28.74 20.02
C ILE A 245 0.69 27.86 20.90
N SER A 246 0.31 26.61 21.10
CA SER A 246 0.99 25.67 21.97
C SER A 246 1.50 24.48 21.16
N VAL A 247 2.80 24.21 21.26
CA VAL A 247 3.46 23.01 20.74
C VAL A 247 3.87 22.16 21.93
N ASN A 248 3.15 21.06 22.15
CA ASN A 248 3.35 20.16 23.29
C ASN A 248 3.57 18.72 22.82
N PRO A 249 4.21 17.87 23.64
CA PRO A 249 4.21 16.43 23.40
C PRO A 249 2.78 15.89 23.27
N ASP A 250 2.53 15.11 22.24
CA ASP A 250 1.24 14.45 22.00
C ASP A 250 1.27 13.04 22.60
N THR A 251 1.18 12.97 23.93
CA THR A 251 1.30 11.72 24.69
C THR A 251 0.21 10.72 24.30
N SER A 252 -1.03 11.17 24.08
CA SER A 252 -2.13 10.30 23.67
C SER A 252 -1.89 9.68 22.29
N ASN A 253 -1.47 10.47 21.30
CA ASN A 253 -1.14 9.94 19.98
C ASN A 253 0.10 9.04 20.02
N GLN A 254 1.11 9.39 20.82
CA GLN A 254 2.31 8.57 21.04
C GLN A 254 1.93 7.18 21.56
N VAL A 255 1.10 7.10 22.60
CA VAL A 255 0.65 5.83 23.18
C VAL A 255 -0.07 4.99 22.12
N ASN A 256 -1.03 5.60 21.41
CA ASN A 256 -1.79 4.90 20.38
C ASN A 256 -0.91 4.36 19.25
N LEU A 257 0.03 5.16 18.75
CA LEU A 257 0.90 4.76 17.64
C LEU A 257 1.91 3.69 18.04
N ILE A 258 2.53 3.81 19.22
CA ILE A 258 3.46 2.79 19.74
C ILE A 258 2.71 1.48 20.01
N ALA A 259 1.55 1.54 20.69
CA ALA A 259 0.73 0.35 20.98
C ALA A 259 0.23 -0.32 19.70
N GLY A 260 -0.19 0.46 18.71
CA GLY A 260 -0.62 -0.03 17.40
C GLY A 260 0.52 -0.75 16.65
N ALA A 261 1.70 -0.11 16.57
CA ALA A 261 2.85 -0.70 15.90
C ALA A 261 3.34 -1.99 16.60
N LEU A 262 3.33 -2.05 17.93
CA LEU A 262 3.66 -3.27 18.66
C LEU A 262 2.61 -4.36 18.43
N SER A 263 1.33 -3.99 18.41
CA SER A 263 0.25 -4.93 18.10
C SER A 263 0.40 -5.54 16.71
N ASP A 264 0.83 -4.76 15.72
CA ASP A 264 1.06 -5.26 14.36
C ASP A 264 2.27 -6.20 14.28
N PHE A 265 3.34 -5.93 15.04
CA PHE A 265 4.44 -6.88 15.22
C PHE A 265 3.96 -8.21 15.82
N ILE A 266 3.17 -8.16 16.89
CA ILE A 266 2.63 -9.36 17.55
C ILE A 266 1.67 -10.13 16.63
N LYS A 267 0.87 -9.45 15.82
CA LYS A 267 0.03 -10.09 14.80
C LYS A 267 0.89 -10.81 13.75
N ALA A 268 1.93 -10.17 13.23
CA ALA A 268 2.84 -10.78 12.26
C ALA A 268 3.55 -12.00 12.86
N TYR A 269 3.93 -11.95 14.14
CA TYR A 269 4.51 -13.09 14.85
C TYR A 269 3.51 -14.24 14.95
N ASN A 270 2.27 -13.95 15.36
CA ASN A 270 1.22 -14.95 15.49
C ASN A 270 0.90 -15.61 14.14
N GLN A 271 0.93 -14.87 13.03
CA GLN A 271 0.76 -15.43 11.69
C GLN A 271 1.87 -16.44 11.34
N VAL A 272 3.12 -16.16 11.69
CA VAL A 272 4.23 -17.12 11.51
C VAL A 272 3.97 -18.39 12.34
N MET A 273 3.58 -18.24 13.61
CA MET A 273 3.30 -19.40 14.48
C MET A 273 2.13 -20.25 13.99
N GLU A 274 1.09 -19.62 13.44
CA GLU A 274 -0.04 -20.31 12.83
C GLU A 274 0.37 -21.09 11.57
N GLU A 275 1.14 -20.48 10.67
CA GLU A 275 1.59 -21.15 9.44
C GLU A 275 2.47 -22.36 9.76
N LEU A 276 3.43 -22.20 10.69
CA LEU A 276 4.30 -23.29 11.13
C LEU A 276 3.51 -24.48 11.71
N ALA A 277 2.49 -24.20 12.52
CA ALA A 277 1.62 -25.23 13.08
C ALA A 277 0.74 -25.90 12.01
N LYS A 278 0.22 -25.10 11.05
CA LYS A 278 -0.58 -25.60 9.92
C LYS A 278 0.26 -26.54 9.05
N ASP A 279 1.44 -26.10 8.60
CA ASP A 279 2.34 -26.91 7.78
C ASP A 279 2.73 -28.22 8.50
N GLN A 280 3.03 -28.16 9.80
CA GLN A 280 3.39 -29.35 10.57
C GLN A 280 2.21 -30.37 10.70
N SER A 281 0.97 -29.90 10.65
CA SER A 281 -0.21 -30.78 10.69
C SER A 281 -0.33 -31.64 9.44
N LEU A 282 0.09 -31.11 8.28
CA LEU A 282 -0.03 -31.75 6.99
C LEU A 282 1.02 -32.84 6.86
N ARG A 283 0.59 -34.10 6.77
CA ARG A 283 1.48 -35.28 6.81
C ARG A 283 2.60 -35.22 5.76
N TYR A 284 2.32 -34.62 4.60
CA TYR A 284 3.27 -34.48 3.50
C TYR A 284 4.20 -33.26 3.60
N LEU A 285 3.92 -32.33 4.51
CA LEU A 285 4.76 -31.17 4.80
C LEU A 285 5.57 -31.34 6.08
N ARG A 286 5.28 -32.35 6.92
CA ARG A 286 6.03 -32.62 8.15
C ARG A 286 7.55 -32.58 7.94
N ASP A 287 8.18 -31.61 8.58
CA ASP A 287 9.60 -31.32 8.51
C ASP A 287 10.13 -31.00 9.90
N SER A 288 11.29 -31.55 10.27
CA SER A 288 11.96 -31.28 11.56
C SER A 288 12.43 -29.83 11.70
N THR A 289 12.48 -29.08 10.60
CA THR A 289 12.83 -27.66 10.57
C THR A 289 11.76 -26.79 11.23
N TYR A 290 10.47 -27.12 11.08
CA TYR A 290 9.39 -26.31 11.66
C TYR A 290 9.42 -26.26 13.21
N PRO A 291 9.54 -27.39 13.94
CA PRO A 291 9.70 -27.35 15.40
C PRO A 291 10.92 -26.55 15.88
N LEU A 292 12.02 -26.59 15.13
CA LEU A 292 13.23 -25.81 15.45
C LEU A 292 12.96 -24.30 15.34
N ILE A 293 12.28 -23.87 14.27
CA ILE A 293 11.87 -22.48 14.07
C ILE A 293 10.92 -22.03 15.19
N ILE A 294 9.88 -22.83 15.48
CA ILE A 294 8.92 -22.57 16.57
C ILE A 294 9.65 -22.35 17.89
N LYS A 295 10.56 -23.27 18.25
CA LYS A 295 11.33 -23.20 19.50
C LYS A 295 12.18 -21.93 19.55
N ASN A 296 12.93 -21.64 18.49
CA ASN A 296 13.79 -20.45 18.43
C ASN A 296 12.98 -19.15 18.60
N LEU A 297 11.86 -19.04 17.89
CA LEU A 297 10.98 -17.89 17.98
C LEU A 297 10.35 -17.74 19.38
N GLN A 298 9.90 -18.82 20.00
CA GLN A 298 9.37 -18.80 21.36
C GLN A 298 10.44 -18.40 22.39
N GLU A 299 11.64 -18.96 22.29
CA GLU A 299 12.76 -18.61 23.17
C GLU A 299 13.08 -17.12 23.10
N ILE A 300 13.07 -16.52 21.90
CA ILE A 300 13.34 -15.09 21.73
C ILE A 300 12.23 -14.22 22.32
N MET A 301 10.96 -14.54 22.06
CA MET A 301 9.84 -13.75 22.57
C MET A 301 9.67 -13.85 24.09
N THR A 302 10.30 -14.83 24.74
CA THR A 302 10.21 -15.04 26.19
C THR A 302 11.48 -14.67 26.96
N GLN A 303 12.47 -14.05 26.30
CA GLN A 303 13.71 -13.65 26.98
C GLN A 303 13.48 -12.50 27.96
N THR A 304 14.25 -12.53 29.05
CA THR A 304 14.40 -11.45 30.02
C THR A 304 15.73 -10.75 29.77
N ILE A 305 15.67 -9.55 29.19
CA ILE A 305 16.87 -8.81 28.74
C ILE A 305 16.83 -7.31 29.07
N GLY A 306 15.70 -6.83 29.60
CA GLY A 306 15.54 -5.43 29.97
C GLY A 306 15.94 -5.12 31.40
N THR A 307 15.43 -3.99 31.89
CA THR A 307 15.67 -3.47 33.24
C THR A 307 14.36 -3.04 33.87
N ASN A 308 14.23 -3.23 35.19
CA ASN A 308 13.03 -2.91 35.97
C ASN A 308 12.48 -1.49 35.63
N PRO A 309 11.18 -1.33 35.33
CA PRO A 309 10.11 -2.35 35.37
C PRO A 309 9.93 -3.19 34.11
N ILE A 310 10.62 -2.89 33.00
CA ILE A 310 10.44 -3.61 31.74
C ILE A 310 11.64 -4.54 31.51
N ASN A 311 11.55 -5.79 32.01
CA ASN A 311 12.58 -6.81 31.79
C ASN A 311 12.26 -7.73 30.61
N SER A 312 10.98 -7.85 30.24
CA SER A 312 10.46 -8.78 29.25
C SER A 312 9.17 -8.27 28.59
N LEU A 313 8.73 -8.93 27.51
CA LEU A 313 7.41 -8.71 26.92
C LEU A 313 6.26 -8.93 27.92
N LEU A 314 6.44 -9.84 28.89
CA LEU A 314 5.44 -10.11 29.92
C LEU A 314 5.16 -8.89 30.80
N ASP A 315 6.21 -8.13 31.15
CA ASP A 315 6.07 -6.92 31.97
C ASP A 315 5.27 -5.82 31.25
N MET A 316 5.23 -5.86 29.91
CA MET A 316 4.42 -4.98 29.06
C MET A 316 2.99 -5.50 28.83
N GLY A 317 2.59 -6.58 29.51
CA GLY A 317 1.29 -7.21 29.33
C GLY A 317 1.17 -8.12 28.10
N ILE A 318 2.29 -8.50 27.48
CA ILE A 318 2.33 -9.43 26.34
C ILE A 318 2.72 -10.81 26.85
N LYS A 319 1.76 -11.73 26.85
CA LYS A 319 1.91 -13.08 27.43
C LYS A 319 1.73 -14.17 26.37
N LEU A 320 2.19 -15.38 26.69
CA LEU A 320 1.84 -16.55 25.89
C LEU A 320 0.32 -16.78 25.95
N ALA A 321 -0.31 -16.81 24.78
CA ALA A 321 -1.70 -17.16 24.62
C ALA A 321 -1.94 -18.63 24.96
N LYS A 322 -3.18 -18.97 25.34
CA LYS A 322 -3.58 -20.37 25.46
C LYS A 322 -3.44 -21.05 24.10
N ALA A 323 -3.06 -22.33 24.12
CA ALA A 323 -3.00 -23.13 22.91
C ALA A 323 -4.37 -23.16 22.22
N GLU A 324 -4.37 -23.00 20.90
CA GLU A 324 -5.58 -22.89 20.09
C GLU A 324 -5.69 -24.13 19.20
N VAL A 325 -6.86 -24.76 19.15
CA VAL A 325 -7.14 -25.86 18.21
C VAL A 325 -7.74 -25.25 16.94
N LYS A 326 -7.14 -25.56 15.79
CA LYS A 326 -7.63 -25.17 14.46
C LYS A 326 -7.78 -26.39 13.56
N THR A 327 -8.58 -26.27 12.52
CA THR A 327 -8.75 -27.30 11.49
C THR A 327 -8.22 -26.77 10.17
N ASN A 328 -7.41 -27.56 9.47
CA ASN A 328 -6.89 -27.17 8.16
C ASN A 328 -7.89 -27.47 7.04
N ASP A 329 -7.55 -27.07 5.82
CA ASP A 329 -8.41 -27.23 4.63
C ASP A 329 -8.70 -28.70 4.27
N GLU A 330 -7.95 -29.65 4.85
CA GLU A 330 -8.12 -31.09 4.70
C GLU A 330 -8.94 -31.73 5.83
N GLY A 331 -9.48 -30.93 6.76
CA GLY A 331 -10.28 -31.41 7.89
C GLY A 331 -9.44 -31.98 9.05
N VAL A 332 -8.12 -31.77 9.05
CA VAL A 332 -7.24 -32.26 10.12
C VAL A 332 -7.12 -31.19 11.21
N GLU A 333 -7.43 -31.58 12.45
CA GLU A 333 -7.22 -30.74 13.63
C GLU A 333 -5.74 -30.65 14.01
N TYR A 334 -5.30 -29.45 14.38
CA TYR A 334 -3.95 -29.17 14.85
C TYR A 334 -3.96 -28.10 15.94
N VAL A 335 -2.91 -28.13 16.77
CA VAL A 335 -2.78 -27.22 17.91
C VAL A 335 -1.71 -26.17 17.61
N VAL A 336 -2.11 -24.90 17.64
CA VAL A 336 -1.18 -23.76 17.57
C VAL A 336 -0.71 -23.42 18.98
N LYS A 337 0.61 -23.43 19.19
CA LYS A 337 1.25 -23.08 20.48
C LYS A 337 2.20 -21.91 20.32
N GLY A 338 2.39 -21.15 21.39
CA GLY A 338 3.37 -20.07 21.44
C GLY A 338 2.93 -18.78 20.78
N LYS A 339 1.66 -18.63 20.41
CA LYS A 339 1.09 -17.32 20.09
C LYS A 339 1.20 -16.38 21.29
N LEU A 340 1.22 -15.09 21.02
CA LEU A 340 1.22 -14.01 22.02
C LEU A 340 -0.14 -13.32 22.07
N ASP A 341 -0.54 -12.94 23.26
CA ASP A 341 -1.77 -12.18 23.58
C ASP A 341 -1.38 -10.88 24.28
N ILE A 342 -2.12 -9.80 24.00
CA ILE A 342 -1.80 -8.45 24.46
C ILE A 342 -2.88 -7.98 25.44
N ASN A 343 -2.46 -7.58 26.64
CA ASN A 343 -3.28 -6.72 27.48
C ASN A 343 -3.07 -5.26 27.06
N HIS A 344 -4.02 -4.71 26.30
CA HIS A 344 -3.92 -3.34 25.76
C HIS A 344 -3.90 -2.25 26.84
N ASP A 345 -4.57 -2.46 27.96
CA ASP A 345 -4.59 -1.49 29.06
C ASP A 345 -3.22 -1.43 29.73
N LEU A 346 -2.66 -2.58 30.09
CA LEU A 346 -1.34 -2.67 30.72
C LEU A 346 -0.23 -2.23 29.75
N LEU A 347 -0.36 -2.50 28.46
CA LEU A 347 0.57 -2.01 27.45
C LEU A 347 0.55 -0.48 27.39
N SER A 348 -0.64 0.12 27.34
CA SER A 348 -0.80 1.57 27.27
C SER A 348 -0.25 2.24 28.54
N GLU A 349 -0.54 1.68 29.72
CA GLU A 349 0.02 2.13 31.00
C GLU A 349 1.56 2.10 30.99
N ASN A 350 2.16 1.02 30.49
CA ASN A 350 3.61 0.92 30.40
C ASN A 350 4.22 1.90 29.38
N ILE A 351 3.53 2.21 28.28
CA ILE A 351 4.00 3.22 27.32
C ILE A 351 3.93 4.62 27.96
N GLU A 352 2.90 4.92 28.74
CA GLU A 352 2.75 6.21 29.43
C GLU A 352 3.78 6.41 30.55
N GLN A 353 3.97 5.39 31.39
CA GLN A 353 4.74 5.51 32.63
C GLN A 353 6.21 5.11 32.46
N ASN A 354 6.51 4.17 31.55
CA ASN A 354 7.80 3.48 31.46
C ASN A 354 8.44 3.57 30.07
N LEU A 355 8.12 4.60 29.28
CA LEU A 355 8.65 4.78 27.92
C LEU A 355 10.20 4.72 27.83
N PRO A 356 10.99 5.32 28.74
CA PRO A 356 12.45 5.21 28.69
C PRO A 356 12.94 3.76 28.80
N GLN A 357 12.33 2.95 29.67
CA GLN A 357 12.68 1.55 29.86
C GLN A 357 12.18 0.70 28.69
N LEU A 358 11.02 1.01 28.12
CA LEU A 358 10.52 0.37 26.91
C LEU A 358 11.46 0.66 25.73
N ARG A 359 11.89 1.91 25.53
CA ARG A 359 12.91 2.28 24.55
C ARG A 359 14.24 1.57 24.81
N ALA A 360 14.66 1.44 26.06
CA ALA A 360 15.88 0.71 26.39
C ALA A 360 15.79 -0.77 26.02
N PHE A 361 14.68 -1.44 26.39
CA PHE A 361 14.41 -2.85 26.08
C PHE A 361 14.47 -3.15 24.58
N PHE A 362 13.97 -2.23 23.76
CA PHE A 362 13.88 -2.39 22.31
C PHE A 362 14.96 -1.67 21.51
N SER A 363 15.79 -0.77 22.03
CA SER A 363 16.57 0.07 21.11
C SER A 363 17.88 0.67 21.61
N ASN A 364 18.36 0.35 22.82
CA ASN A 364 19.60 0.94 23.32
C ASN A 364 20.82 -0.02 23.26
N SER A 365 21.69 0.12 22.25
CA SER A 365 22.92 -0.66 22.04
C SER A 365 22.81 -2.17 21.73
N GLY A 366 22.80 -2.56 20.45
CA GLY A 366 23.28 -3.83 19.84
C GLY A 366 22.83 -5.22 20.34
N ALA A 367 22.31 -5.36 21.56
CA ALA A 367 21.95 -6.60 22.23
C ALA A 367 20.49 -6.60 22.73
N ASN A 368 19.69 -5.62 22.28
CA ASN A 368 18.30 -5.44 22.65
C ASN A 368 17.36 -6.40 21.92
N PHE A 369 16.10 -6.36 22.32
CA PHE A 369 15.09 -7.30 21.89
C PHE A 369 14.91 -7.32 20.37
N ASP A 370 14.74 -6.13 19.79
CA ASP A 370 14.56 -5.92 18.35
C ASP A 370 15.72 -6.49 17.53
N ALA A 371 16.97 -6.23 17.93
CA ALA A 371 18.18 -6.65 17.25
C ALA A 371 18.35 -8.17 17.33
N LYS A 372 18.03 -8.78 18.48
CA LYS A 372 18.02 -10.24 18.65
C LYS A 372 16.93 -10.91 17.80
N VAL A 373 15.74 -10.34 17.76
CA VAL A 373 14.65 -10.78 16.87
C VAL A 373 15.12 -10.69 15.43
N LEU A 374 15.55 -9.52 14.96
CA LEU A 374 16.02 -9.31 13.58
C LEU A 374 17.17 -10.24 13.18
N THR A 375 18.15 -10.44 14.08
CA THR A 375 19.29 -11.35 13.85
C THR A 375 18.81 -12.79 13.71
N SER A 376 17.89 -13.25 14.57
CA SER A 376 17.30 -14.58 14.45
C SER A 376 16.52 -14.74 13.17
N LEU A 377 15.61 -13.81 12.85
CA LEU A 377 14.80 -13.88 11.63
C LEU A 377 15.68 -13.90 10.38
N THR A 378 16.74 -13.09 10.35
CA THR A 378 17.74 -13.09 9.27
C THR A 378 18.47 -14.44 9.19
N THR A 379 18.89 -15.01 10.32
CA THR A 379 19.56 -16.32 10.39
C THR A 379 18.64 -17.44 9.93
N LEU A 380 17.36 -17.38 10.28
CA LEU A 380 16.35 -18.33 9.80
C LEU A 380 16.17 -18.22 8.28
N GLN A 381 16.05 -17.01 7.74
CA GLN A 381 15.83 -16.77 6.32
C GLN A 381 17.04 -17.16 5.46
N THR A 382 18.25 -16.79 5.89
CA THR A 382 19.49 -16.98 5.10
C THR A 382 20.18 -18.31 5.38
N GLY A 383 19.91 -18.91 6.54
CA GLY A 383 20.46 -20.19 6.96
C GLY A 383 19.41 -21.29 6.90
N THR A 384 18.70 -21.51 8.01
CA THR A 384 17.84 -22.68 8.24
C THR A 384 16.83 -22.94 7.11
N ILE A 385 16.05 -21.92 6.73
CA ILE A 385 15.01 -22.03 5.70
C ILE A 385 15.63 -22.14 4.31
N TYR A 386 16.58 -21.26 4.00
CA TYR A 386 17.26 -21.28 2.71
C TYR A 386 17.95 -22.63 2.42
N ASN A 387 18.73 -23.14 3.37
CA ASN A 387 19.41 -24.42 3.22
C ASN A 387 18.43 -25.56 3.01
N ARG A 388 17.30 -25.56 3.73
CA ARG A 388 16.27 -26.58 3.58
C ARG A 388 15.57 -26.51 2.22
N GLU A 389 15.26 -25.31 1.76
CA GLU A 389 14.73 -25.05 0.41
C GLU A 389 15.67 -25.57 -0.68
N GLN A 390 16.98 -25.31 -0.55
CA GLN A 390 17.99 -25.83 -1.49
C GLN A 390 18.04 -27.35 -1.51
N ILE A 391 17.99 -28.01 -0.35
CA ILE A 391 17.97 -29.48 -0.26
C ILE A 391 16.73 -30.03 -0.98
N ILE A 392 15.55 -29.50 -0.69
CA ILE A 392 14.30 -29.96 -1.33
C ILE A 392 14.34 -29.71 -2.84
N SER A 393 14.85 -28.55 -3.28
CA SER A 393 15.00 -28.21 -4.69
C SER A 393 15.93 -29.19 -5.42
N GLN A 394 17.06 -29.54 -4.82
CA GLN A 394 18.00 -30.53 -5.36
C GLN A 394 17.36 -31.92 -5.44
N GLU A 395 16.69 -32.39 -4.39
CA GLU A 395 15.98 -33.67 -4.39
C GLU A 395 14.90 -33.73 -5.47
N ARG A 396 14.14 -32.64 -5.65
CA ARG A 396 13.13 -32.50 -6.70
C ARG A 396 13.75 -32.54 -8.10
N ASN A 397 14.90 -31.90 -8.30
CA ASN A 397 15.61 -31.92 -9.58
C ASN A 397 16.11 -33.33 -9.95
N LEU A 398 16.64 -34.07 -8.98
CA LEU A 398 17.03 -35.47 -9.17
C LEU A 398 15.81 -36.34 -9.49
N LEU A 399 14.69 -36.13 -8.78
CA LEU A 399 13.45 -36.85 -9.03
C LEU A 399 12.88 -36.55 -10.44
N SER A 400 12.95 -35.29 -10.89
CA SER A 400 12.54 -34.87 -12.23
C SER A 400 13.36 -35.57 -13.32
N LYS A 401 14.68 -35.71 -13.14
CA LYS A 401 15.53 -36.50 -14.05
C LYS A 401 15.11 -37.98 -14.09
N LYS A 402 14.76 -38.56 -12.93
CA LYS A 402 14.29 -39.95 -12.83
C LYS A 402 12.92 -40.13 -13.52
N ILE A 403 12.02 -39.18 -13.38
CA ILE A 403 10.72 -39.16 -14.08
C ILE A 403 10.93 -39.19 -15.60
N ASN A 404 11.79 -38.31 -16.14
CA ASN A 404 12.07 -38.27 -17.57
C ASN A 404 12.69 -39.57 -18.09
N SER A 405 13.62 -40.16 -17.32
CA SER A 405 14.21 -41.46 -17.68
C SER A 405 13.18 -42.59 -17.68
N GLU A 406 12.25 -42.60 -16.71
CA GLU A 406 11.21 -43.61 -16.62
C GLU A 406 10.17 -43.45 -17.73
N GLN A 407 9.81 -42.22 -18.10
CA GLN A 407 8.98 -41.94 -19.27
C GLN A 407 9.60 -42.49 -20.55
N GLY A 408 10.89 -42.23 -20.78
CA GLY A 408 11.61 -42.80 -21.93
C GLY A 408 11.66 -44.33 -21.92
N ARG A 409 11.82 -44.95 -20.75
CA ARG A 409 11.73 -46.42 -20.60
C ARG A 409 10.35 -46.93 -21.00
N LEU A 410 9.29 -46.29 -20.50
CA LEU A 410 7.90 -46.65 -20.77
C LEU A 410 7.54 -46.51 -22.26
N ASP A 411 8.10 -45.50 -22.95
CA ASP A 411 7.93 -45.36 -24.40
C ASP A 411 8.54 -46.55 -25.16
N VAL A 412 9.75 -46.97 -24.79
CA VAL A 412 10.39 -48.17 -25.38
C VAL A 412 9.60 -49.43 -25.09
N VAL A 413 9.09 -49.60 -23.85
CA VAL A 413 8.24 -50.75 -23.48
C VAL A 413 6.98 -50.78 -24.33
N ARG A 414 6.30 -49.64 -24.48
CA ARG A 414 5.11 -49.51 -25.33
C ARG A 414 5.42 -49.91 -26.77
N THR A 415 6.52 -49.40 -27.36
CA THR A 415 6.94 -49.77 -28.72
C THR A 415 7.15 -51.27 -28.85
N ASN A 416 7.86 -51.90 -27.91
CA ASN A 416 8.14 -53.34 -27.93
C ASN A 416 6.86 -54.18 -27.77
N LEU A 417 5.95 -53.78 -26.88
CA LEU A 417 4.65 -54.45 -26.72
C LEU A 417 3.83 -54.37 -28.02
N THR A 418 3.73 -53.19 -28.63
CA THR A 418 3.04 -53.01 -29.91
C THR A 418 3.63 -53.90 -31.01
N LEU A 419 4.96 -53.96 -31.14
CA LEU A 419 5.62 -54.85 -32.10
C LEU A 419 5.33 -56.33 -31.83
N LYS A 420 5.38 -56.76 -30.57
CA LYS A 420 5.11 -58.15 -30.17
C LYS A 420 3.67 -58.57 -30.48
N TYR A 421 2.70 -57.72 -30.15
CA TYR A 421 1.29 -58.00 -30.44
C TYR A 421 0.94 -57.88 -31.93
N ALA A 422 1.59 -56.99 -32.68
CA ALA A 422 1.48 -56.95 -34.13
C ALA A 422 2.06 -58.23 -34.80
N ALA A 423 3.18 -58.75 -34.30
CA ALA A 423 3.73 -60.01 -34.78
C ALA A 423 2.79 -61.20 -34.47
N LEU A 424 2.17 -61.20 -33.28
CA LEU A 424 1.16 -62.20 -32.90
C LEU A 424 -0.07 -62.14 -33.82
N ASP A 425 -0.58 -60.96 -34.12
CA ASP A 425 -1.71 -60.75 -35.06
C ASP A 425 -1.39 -61.32 -36.45
N ASN A 426 -0.17 -61.08 -36.94
CA ASN A 426 0.29 -61.67 -38.21
C ASN A 426 0.35 -63.21 -38.17
N ILE A 427 0.76 -63.80 -37.06
CA ILE A 427 0.78 -65.27 -36.90
C ILE A 427 -0.64 -65.83 -36.86
N ILE A 428 -1.54 -65.20 -36.09
CA ILE A 428 -2.94 -65.62 -36.00
C ILE A 428 -3.63 -65.50 -37.36
N SER A 429 -3.38 -64.41 -38.10
CA SER A 429 -3.83 -64.23 -39.48
C SER A 429 -3.41 -65.38 -40.40
N LYS A 430 -2.13 -65.77 -40.37
CA LYS A 430 -1.62 -66.91 -41.15
C LYS A 430 -2.30 -68.23 -40.77
N TYR A 431 -2.53 -68.47 -39.48
CA TYR A 431 -3.25 -69.66 -39.03
C TYR A 431 -4.73 -69.65 -39.45
N GLN A 432 -5.41 -68.50 -39.40
CA GLN A 432 -6.77 -68.36 -39.90
C GLN A 432 -6.85 -68.60 -41.40
N GLN A 433 -5.89 -68.07 -42.18
CA GLN A 433 -5.79 -68.35 -43.62
C GLN A 433 -5.56 -69.83 -43.92
N LEU A 434 -4.65 -70.48 -43.17
CA LEU A 434 -4.40 -71.92 -43.29
C LEU A 434 -5.63 -72.75 -42.92
N GLY A 435 -6.32 -72.37 -41.83
CA GLY A 435 -7.58 -73.00 -41.40
C GLY A 435 -8.65 -72.89 -42.49
N ASN A 436 -8.87 -71.68 -43.02
CA ASN A 436 -9.80 -71.44 -44.12
C ASN A 436 -9.42 -72.23 -45.38
N PHE A 437 -8.13 -72.34 -45.70
CA PHE A 437 -7.64 -73.13 -46.83
C PHE A 437 -7.91 -74.63 -46.66
N ILE A 438 -7.64 -75.18 -45.46
CA ILE A 438 -7.94 -76.58 -45.13
C ILE A 438 -9.45 -76.83 -45.19
N GLU A 439 -10.25 -75.92 -44.64
CA GLU A 439 -11.72 -76.02 -44.66
C GLU A 439 -12.29 -75.97 -46.08
N GLN A 440 -11.72 -75.12 -46.94
CA GLN A 440 -12.02 -75.10 -48.38
C GLN A 440 -11.63 -76.40 -49.07
N GLN A 441 -10.46 -76.99 -48.76
CA GLN A 441 -10.07 -78.29 -49.29
C GLN A 441 -11.01 -79.41 -48.83
N ILE A 442 -11.38 -79.47 -47.55
CA ILE A 442 -12.34 -80.44 -47.02
C ILE A 442 -13.69 -80.28 -47.71
N THR A 443 -14.14 -79.04 -47.94
CA THR A 443 -15.38 -78.76 -48.66
C THR A 443 -15.30 -79.21 -50.12
N MET A 444 -14.16 -79.01 -50.80
CA MET A 444 -13.92 -79.51 -52.16
C MET A 444 -13.89 -81.05 -52.21
N PHE A 445 -13.22 -81.71 -51.27
CA PHE A 445 -13.21 -83.17 -51.14
C PHE A 445 -14.61 -83.75 -50.89
N ASN A 446 -15.41 -83.09 -50.05
CA ASN A 446 -16.79 -83.51 -49.77
C ASN A 446 -17.73 -83.26 -50.96
N LYS A 447 -17.44 -82.28 -51.83
CA LYS A 447 -18.16 -82.05 -53.09
C LYS A 447 -17.81 -83.07 -54.18
N GLN A 448 -16.60 -83.64 -54.19
CA GLN A 448 -16.20 -84.69 -55.13
C GLN A 448 -16.79 -86.09 -54.80
N LYS A 449 -17.43 -86.26 -53.63
CA LYS A 449 -18.11 -87.50 -53.21
C LYS A 449 -19.63 -87.49 -53.43
N LYS A 450 -20.17 -86.47 -54.10
CA LYS A 450 -21.52 -86.47 -54.69
C LYS A 450 -21.38 -86.47 -56.20
#